data_AF-A0A1M5JAA4-F1
#
_entry.id   AF-A0A1M5JAA4-F1
#
_cell.length_a   1.000
_cell.length_b   1.000
_cell.length_c   1.000
_cell.angle_alpha   90.00
_cell.angle_beta   90.00
_cell.angle_gamma   90.00
#
_symmetry.space_group_name_H-M   'P 1'
#
loop_
_entity.id
_entity.type
_entity.pdbx_description
1 polymer ?
#
loop_
_entity_poly.entity_id
_entity_poly.type
_entity_poly.pdbx_seq_one_letter_code
_entity_poly.pdbx_strand_id
1 'polypeptide(L)'
;MNFEQINLHLAAYKENNQIIDAAKFLLYSFDLEHDNFAGFGFRPELSADSLLLTAEGELGKPQMVMIPKNLFDFDLKLVLNMVAHEMLHVRQKAPGQVIEDKNEREFQAYYEMLYHKVFPQIPELSDFYKIAFGSKALEYYKRMGENSELQHKYAEQKTEVEQLINSLS
;
A
#
# COMPACT_ATOMS: atom_id res chain seq x y z
N MET A 1 -7.85 -2.59 18.52
CA MET A 1 -6.41 -2.87 18.37
C MET A 1 -5.62 -1.79 19.10
N ASN A 2 -4.61 -2.15 19.89
CA ASN A 2 -3.87 -1.20 20.73
C ASN A 2 -2.55 -0.78 20.03
N PHE A 3 -2.53 0.42 19.45
CA PHE A 3 -1.36 0.97 18.76
C PHE A 3 -0.14 1.14 19.69
N GLU A 4 -0.34 1.36 20.99
CA GLU A 4 0.78 1.47 21.94
C GLU A 4 1.51 0.13 22.10
N GLN A 5 0.77 -0.97 22.17
CA GLN A 5 1.34 -2.31 22.24
C GLN A 5 2.08 -2.67 20.95
N ILE A 6 1.53 -2.32 19.79
CA ILE A 6 2.19 -2.51 18.49
C ILE A 6 3.50 -1.72 18.45
N ASN A 7 3.48 -0.45 18.84
CA ASN A 7 4.69 0.39 18.87
C ASN A 7 5.75 -0.17 19.82
N LEU A 8 5.37 -0.71 20.98
CA LEU A 8 6.31 -1.34 21.91
C LEU A 8 6.98 -2.58 21.30
N HIS A 9 6.23 -3.42 20.58
CA HIS A 9 6.80 -4.55 19.86
C HIS A 9 7.71 -4.12 18.70
N LEU A 10 7.30 -3.12 17.92
CA LEU A 10 8.11 -2.58 16.83
C LEU A 10 9.43 -1.97 17.33
N ALA A 11 9.41 -1.27 18.47
CA ALA A 11 10.61 -0.73 19.08
C ALA A 11 11.60 -1.86 19.43
N ALA A 12 11.13 -2.94 20.04
CA ALA A 12 11.97 -4.09 20.37
C ALA A 12 12.60 -4.73 19.11
N TYR A 13 11.83 -4.91 18.04
CA TYR A 13 12.40 -5.42 16.78
C TYR A 13 13.45 -4.48 16.19
N LYS A 14 13.19 -3.16 16.22
CA LYS A 14 14.10 -2.14 15.68
C LYS A 14 15.43 -2.10 16.45
N GLU A 15 15.38 -2.15 17.79
CA GLU A 15 16.56 -2.21 18.65
C GLU A 15 17.47 -3.43 18.35
N ASN A 16 16.87 -4.53 17.86
CA ASN A 16 17.58 -5.75 17.50
C ASN A 16 17.85 -5.89 15.99
N ASN A 17 17.62 -4.84 15.20
CA ASN A 17 17.80 -4.82 13.74
C ASN A 17 16.96 -5.90 12.99
N GLN A 18 15.77 -6.21 13.53
CA GLN A 18 14.84 -7.24 13.03
C GLN A 18 13.70 -6.65 12.19
N ILE A 19 14.03 -5.80 11.22
CA ILE A 19 13.04 -5.06 10.42
C ILE A 19 12.11 -5.98 9.62
N ILE A 20 12.62 -7.10 9.08
CA ILE A 20 11.78 -8.08 8.38
C ILE A 20 10.78 -8.75 9.33
N ASP A 21 11.22 -9.09 10.55
CA ASP A 21 10.33 -9.72 11.54
C ASP A 21 9.27 -8.74 12.03
N ALA A 22 9.63 -7.46 12.19
CA ALA A 22 8.67 -6.39 12.46
C ALA A 22 7.62 -6.23 11.35
N ALA A 23 8.03 -6.28 10.07
CA ALA A 23 7.11 -6.21 8.94
C ALA A 23 6.16 -7.42 8.90
N LYS A 24 6.67 -8.63 9.16
CA LYS A 24 5.84 -9.83 9.32
C LYS A 24 4.87 -9.70 10.49
N PHE A 25 5.33 -9.21 11.64
CA PHE A 25 4.48 -8.97 12.81
C PHE A 25 3.31 -8.04 12.48
N LEU A 26 3.52 -6.96 11.72
CA LEU A 26 2.43 -6.11 11.25
C LEU A 26 1.47 -6.86 10.32
N LEU A 27 2.01 -7.56 9.33
CA LEU A 27 1.21 -8.33 8.37
C LEU A 27 0.27 -9.33 9.06
N TYR A 28 0.77 -10.05 10.08
CA TYR A 28 -0.04 -10.94 10.93
C TYR A 28 -1.03 -10.18 11.81
N SER A 29 -0.59 -9.11 12.48
CA SER A 29 -1.42 -8.37 13.43
C SER A 29 -2.61 -7.66 12.77
N PHE A 30 -2.50 -7.40 11.47
CA PHE A 30 -3.51 -6.72 10.68
C PHE A 30 -4.18 -7.62 9.64
N ASP A 31 -4.00 -8.95 9.69
CA ASP A 31 -4.66 -9.89 8.77
C ASP A 31 -4.48 -9.50 7.28
N LEU A 32 -3.25 -9.12 6.91
CA LEU A 32 -2.91 -8.71 5.54
C LEU A 32 -2.39 -9.88 4.69
N GLU A 33 -2.35 -11.07 5.25
CA GLU A 33 -1.80 -12.27 4.62
C GLU A 33 -2.49 -12.61 3.29
N HIS A 34 -1.72 -13.26 2.42
CA HIS A 34 -2.21 -13.79 1.16
C HIS A 34 -1.28 -14.90 0.65
N ASP A 35 -1.84 -15.97 0.07
CA ASP A 35 -1.06 -17.13 -0.42
C ASP A 35 -0.04 -16.79 -1.49
N ASN A 36 -0.25 -15.68 -2.21
CA ASN A 36 0.69 -15.20 -3.23
C ASN A 36 1.87 -14.41 -2.65
N PHE A 37 1.97 -14.27 -1.32
CA PHE A 37 3.08 -13.59 -0.65
C PHE A 37 4.27 -14.54 -0.47
N ALA A 38 5.41 -14.20 -1.06
CA ALA A 38 6.63 -14.99 -0.96
C ALA A 38 7.51 -14.60 0.25
N GLY A 39 7.29 -13.40 0.82
CA GLY A 39 8.07 -12.88 1.94
C GLY A 39 8.49 -11.43 1.75
N PHE A 40 9.21 -10.90 2.74
CA PHE A 40 9.84 -9.59 2.67
C PHE A 40 11.31 -9.69 2.29
N GLY A 41 11.79 -8.72 1.51
CA GLY A 41 13.20 -8.51 1.22
C GLY A 41 13.60 -7.06 1.44
N PHE A 42 14.90 -6.76 1.40
CA PHE A 42 15.38 -5.39 1.50
C PHE A 42 15.67 -4.79 0.14
N ARG A 43 15.30 -3.52 -0.02
CA ARG A 43 15.79 -2.67 -1.11
C ARG A 43 16.71 -1.58 -0.57
N PRO A 44 17.59 -1.00 -1.41
CA PRO A 44 18.34 0.18 -1.04
C PRO A 44 17.40 1.32 -0.62
N GLU A 45 17.77 2.02 0.45
CA GLU A 45 17.12 3.28 0.83
C GLU A 45 17.33 4.29 -0.29
N LEU A 46 16.26 4.99 -0.69
CA LEU A 46 16.38 6.08 -1.64
C LEU A 46 16.90 7.35 -0.96
N SER A 47 16.41 7.62 0.25
CA SER A 47 16.87 8.66 1.18
C SER A 47 16.25 8.42 2.56
N ALA A 48 16.77 9.09 3.60
CA ALA A 48 16.21 9.00 4.96
C ALA A 48 14.73 9.41 5.04
N ASP A 49 14.30 10.36 4.21
CA ASP A 49 12.96 10.94 4.22
C ASP A 49 12.01 10.33 3.19
N SER A 50 12.43 9.29 2.45
CA SER A 50 11.60 8.64 1.44
C SER A 50 11.22 7.23 1.83
N LEU A 51 9.93 6.96 1.69
CA LEU A 51 9.34 5.65 1.93
C LEU A 51 8.89 5.07 0.59
N LEU A 52 9.56 4.02 0.14
CA LEU A 52 9.19 3.27 -1.05
C LEU A 52 9.21 1.79 -0.75
N LEU A 53 8.11 1.11 -1.00
CA LEU A 53 8.00 -0.35 -0.99
C LEU A 53 7.66 -0.81 -2.41
N THR A 54 7.90 -2.08 -2.73
CA THR A 54 7.51 -2.68 -4.00
C THR A 54 7.15 -4.15 -3.85
N ALA A 55 6.05 -4.61 -4.44
CA ALA A 55 5.77 -6.01 -4.67
C ALA A 55 6.42 -6.47 -5.98
N GLU A 56 7.47 -7.30 -5.90
CA GLU A 56 8.29 -7.77 -7.00
C GLU A 56 8.08 -9.26 -7.30
N GLY A 57 8.00 -9.60 -8.58
CA GLY A 57 7.72 -10.95 -9.07
C GLY A 57 6.97 -10.92 -10.40
N GLU A 58 6.92 -12.07 -11.06
CA GLU A 58 6.14 -12.24 -12.30
C GLU A 58 4.64 -12.30 -12.00
N LEU A 59 3.81 -11.85 -12.94
CA LEU A 59 2.35 -11.98 -12.79
C LEU A 59 1.95 -13.46 -12.74
N GLY A 60 1.00 -13.79 -11.84
CA GLY A 60 0.58 -15.17 -11.60
C GLY A 60 1.61 -16.02 -10.86
N LYS A 61 2.61 -15.40 -10.22
CA LYS A 61 3.60 -16.06 -9.37
C LYS A 61 3.65 -15.41 -7.98
N PRO A 62 4.23 -16.08 -6.98
CA PRO A 62 4.47 -15.48 -5.67
C PRO A 62 5.29 -14.19 -5.77
N GLN A 63 4.94 -13.20 -4.96
CA GLN A 63 5.53 -11.85 -4.95
C GLN A 63 6.33 -11.62 -3.67
N MET A 64 7.54 -11.08 -3.81
CA MET A 64 8.35 -10.58 -2.70
C MET A 64 8.06 -9.10 -2.48
N VAL A 65 7.77 -8.70 -1.23
CA VAL A 65 7.61 -7.27 -0.90
C VAL A 65 8.96 -6.72 -0.43
N MET A 66 9.49 -5.77 -1.18
CA MET A 66 10.79 -5.15 -0.92
C MET A 66 10.59 -3.87 -0.10
N ILE A 67 11.17 -3.86 1.10
CA ILE A 67 11.04 -2.76 2.07
C ILE A 67 12.40 -2.08 2.32
N PRO A 68 12.43 -0.79 2.66
CA PRO A 68 13.67 -0.12 3.05
C PRO A 68 13.97 -0.40 4.53
N LYS A 69 15.22 -0.27 4.96
CA LYS A 69 15.60 -0.57 6.36
C LYS A 69 15.07 0.47 7.35
N ASN A 70 14.91 1.71 6.91
CA ASN A 70 14.30 2.81 7.66
C ASN A 70 12.75 2.76 7.72
N LEU A 71 12.11 1.65 7.31
CA LEU A 71 10.64 1.53 7.28
C LEU A 71 9.96 2.01 8.58
N PHE A 72 10.53 1.65 9.74
CA PHE A 72 9.99 1.99 11.07
C PHE A 72 10.59 3.26 11.68
N ASP A 73 11.15 4.14 10.84
CA ASP A 73 11.44 5.54 11.20
C ASP A 73 10.25 6.46 10.85
N PHE A 74 9.31 5.98 10.04
CA PHE A 74 8.11 6.71 9.63
C PHE A 74 6.92 6.47 10.57
N ASP A 75 5.91 7.35 10.45
CA ASP A 75 4.65 7.19 11.17
C ASP A 75 4.00 5.82 10.89
N LEU A 76 3.56 5.14 11.96
CA LEU A 76 3.03 3.79 11.86
C LEU A 76 1.77 3.70 10.97
N LYS A 77 0.91 4.72 10.96
CA LYS A 77 -0.28 4.70 10.08
C LYS A 77 0.13 4.77 8.61
N LEU A 78 1.13 5.60 8.30
CA LEU A 78 1.72 5.62 6.96
C LEU A 78 2.33 4.27 6.59
N VAL A 79 3.14 3.68 7.47
CA VAL A 79 3.77 2.36 7.25
C VAL A 79 2.71 1.29 6.97
N LEU A 80 1.64 1.22 7.77
CA LEU A 80 0.56 0.26 7.58
C LEU A 80 -0.17 0.43 6.26
N ASN A 81 -0.45 1.67 5.85
CA ASN A 81 -1.08 1.94 4.56
C ASN A 81 -0.18 1.55 3.39
N MET A 82 1.13 1.80 3.48
CA MET A 82 2.09 1.40 2.45
C MET A 82 2.25 -0.13 2.38
N VAL A 83 2.28 -0.82 3.52
CA VAL A 83 2.30 -2.29 3.53
C VAL A 83 1.00 -2.86 2.94
N ALA A 84 -0.16 -2.32 3.31
CA ALA A 84 -1.46 -2.74 2.75
C ALA A 84 -1.53 -2.49 1.23
N HIS A 85 -0.99 -1.36 0.75
CA HIS A 85 -0.86 -1.05 -0.67
C HIS A 85 -0.09 -2.15 -1.42
N GLU A 86 1.09 -2.52 -0.93
CA GLU A 86 1.88 -3.59 -1.54
C GLU A 86 1.19 -4.95 -1.43
N MET A 87 0.51 -5.23 -0.32
CA MET A 87 -0.27 -6.47 -0.17
C MET A 87 -1.47 -6.52 -1.11
N LEU A 88 -2.04 -5.38 -1.51
CA LEU A 88 -3.02 -5.37 -2.60
C LEU A 88 -2.36 -5.75 -3.93
N HIS A 89 -1.16 -5.25 -4.22
CA HIS A 89 -0.42 -5.70 -5.40
C HIS A 89 -0.11 -7.19 -5.37
N VAL A 90 0.23 -7.77 -4.21
CA VAL A 90 0.39 -9.22 -4.06
C VAL A 90 -0.87 -9.98 -4.49
N ARG A 91 -2.06 -9.49 -4.10
CA ARG A 91 -3.37 -10.06 -4.48
C ARG A 91 -3.66 -9.88 -5.97
N GLN A 92 -3.49 -8.68 -6.49
CA GLN A 92 -3.72 -8.34 -7.90
C GLN A 92 -2.77 -9.05 -8.88
N LYS A 93 -1.69 -9.66 -8.39
CA LYS A 93 -0.74 -10.45 -9.18
C LYS A 93 -0.89 -11.95 -8.95
N ALA A 94 -1.87 -12.38 -8.16
CA ALA A 94 -2.09 -13.78 -7.84
C ALA A 94 -2.71 -14.56 -9.01
N PRO A 95 -2.40 -15.87 -9.16
CA PRO A 95 -3.06 -16.73 -10.13
C PRO A 95 -4.59 -16.63 -10.05
N GLY A 96 -5.25 -16.42 -11.17
CA GLY A 96 -6.72 -16.30 -11.25
C GLY A 96 -7.29 -14.93 -10.89
N GLN A 97 -6.47 -14.00 -10.39
CA GLN A 97 -6.87 -12.62 -10.05
C GLN A 97 -5.93 -11.58 -10.67
N VAL A 98 -5.14 -11.98 -11.67
CA VAL A 98 -4.17 -11.11 -12.32
C VAL A 98 -4.86 -9.91 -12.96
N ILE A 99 -4.50 -8.73 -12.48
CA ILE A 99 -4.75 -7.47 -13.18
C ILE A 99 -3.51 -7.16 -14.00
N GLU A 100 -3.63 -7.16 -15.33
CA GLU A 100 -2.50 -6.98 -16.25
C GLU A 100 -2.02 -5.53 -16.33
N ASP A 101 -2.96 -4.58 -16.40
CA ASP A 101 -2.62 -3.17 -16.55
C ASP A 101 -2.03 -2.58 -15.26
N LYS A 102 -0.84 -1.96 -15.39
CA LYS A 102 -0.15 -1.36 -14.25
C LYS A 102 -0.92 -0.18 -13.67
N ASN A 103 -1.48 0.68 -14.50
CA ASN A 103 -2.20 1.87 -14.04
C ASN A 103 -3.47 1.48 -13.30
N GLU A 104 -4.15 0.41 -13.73
CA GLU A 104 -5.27 -0.17 -13.00
C GLU A 104 -4.88 -0.66 -11.61
N ARG A 105 -3.79 -1.44 -11.50
CA ARG A 105 -3.29 -1.92 -10.19
C ARG A 105 -2.99 -0.77 -9.23
N GLU A 106 -2.24 0.21 -9.71
CA GLU A 106 -1.80 1.37 -8.90
C GLU A 106 -3.00 2.25 -8.51
N PHE A 107 -3.92 2.52 -9.43
CA PHE A 107 -5.14 3.26 -9.12
C PHE A 107 -5.93 2.59 -8.00
N GLN A 108 -6.19 1.29 -8.12
CA GLN A 108 -6.89 0.53 -7.08
C GLN A 108 -6.16 0.56 -5.73
N ALA A 109 -4.82 0.45 -5.74
CA ALA A 109 -4.03 0.43 -4.52
C ALA A 109 -3.99 1.80 -3.82
N TYR A 110 -3.91 2.91 -4.56
CA TYR A 110 -4.07 4.23 -3.96
C TYR A 110 -5.50 4.50 -3.51
N TYR A 111 -6.50 4.07 -4.28
CA TYR A 111 -7.90 4.17 -3.87
C TYR A 111 -8.17 3.40 -2.57
N GLU A 112 -7.57 2.21 -2.41
CA GLU A 112 -7.65 1.42 -1.19
C GLU A 112 -7.06 2.14 0.04
N MET A 113 -5.98 2.91 -0.13
CA MET A 113 -5.41 3.72 0.97
C MET A 113 -6.33 4.85 1.45
N LEU A 114 -7.31 5.25 0.63
CA LEU A 114 -8.24 6.35 0.95
C LEU A 114 -9.53 5.84 1.58
N TYR A 115 -10.00 4.65 1.16
CA TYR A 115 -11.35 4.15 1.47
C TYR A 115 -11.36 2.79 2.20
N HIS A 116 -10.23 2.10 2.29
CA HIS A 116 -10.04 0.86 3.04
C HIS A 116 -11.12 -0.21 2.79
N LYS A 117 -11.51 -0.41 1.53
CA LYS A 117 -12.58 -1.34 1.15
C LYS A 117 -12.15 -2.81 1.26
N VAL A 118 -10.87 -3.09 1.03
CA VAL A 118 -10.26 -4.43 1.10
C VAL A 118 -9.67 -4.70 2.48
N PHE A 119 -9.11 -3.68 3.13
CA PHE A 119 -8.42 -3.76 4.41
C PHE A 119 -9.00 -2.77 5.45
N PRO A 120 -10.26 -2.93 5.90
CA PRO A 120 -10.96 -1.98 6.79
C PRO A 120 -10.32 -1.82 8.17
N GLN A 121 -9.41 -2.71 8.56
CA GLN A 121 -8.63 -2.66 9.79
C GLN A 121 -7.46 -1.67 9.75
N ILE A 122 -7.08 -1.19 8.55
CA ILE A 122 -5.98 -0.25 8.37
C ILE A 122 -6.43 1.15 8.80
N PRO A 123 -5.62 1.86 9.60
CA PRO A 123 -6.01 3.17 10.10
C PRO A 123 -6.07 4.21 8.98
N GLU A 124 -6.99 5.15 9.11
CA GLU A 124 -7.03 6.33 8.26
C GLU A 124 -5.77 7.18 8.39
N LEU A 125 -5.34 7.70 7.24
CA LEU A 125 -4.24 8.65 7.11
C LEU A 125 -4.67 10.08 7.47
N SER A 126 -3.69 10.94 7.73
CA SER A 126 -3.94 12.38 7.84
C SER A 126 -4.36 12.98 6.50
N ASP A 127 -5.02 14.14 6.54
CA ASP A 127 -5.51 14.84 5.35
C ASP A 127 -4.38 15.17 4.36
N PHE A 128 -3.18 15.49 4.87
CA PHE A 128 -1.98 15.67 4.07
C PHE A 128 -1.69 14.45 3.17
N TYR A 129 -1.69 13.25 3.73
CA TYR A 129 -1.45 12.02 2.97
C TYR A 129 -2.65 11.63 2.10
N LYS A 130 -3.88 11.86 2.56
CA LYS A 130 -5.10 11.63 1.75
C LYS A 130 -5.07 12.46 0.47
N ILE A 131 -4.68 13.74 0.55
CA ILE A 131 -4.52 14.61 -0.63
C ILE A 131 -3.39 14.11 -1.54
N ALA A 132 -2.24 13.77 -0.96
CA ALA A 132 -1.08 13.30 -1.73
C ALA A 132 -1.37 12.00 -2.49
N PHE A 133 -1.97 11.01 -1.82
CA PHE A 133 -2.31 9.71 -2.41
C PHE A 133 -3.53 9.77 -3.33
N GLY A 134 -4.52 10.62 -3.03
CA GLY A 134 -5.61 10.92 -3.97
C GLY A 134 -5.07 11.51 -5.28
N SER A 135 -4.14 12.46 -5.19
CA SER A 135 -3.49 13.03 -6.39
C SER A 135 -2.75 11.96 -7.20
N LYS A 136 -2.12 10.98 -6.53
CA LYS A 136 -1.48 9.83 -7.19
C LYS A 136 -2.48 8.89 -7.84
N ALA A 137 -3.61 8.59 -7.19
CA ALA A 137 -4.68 7.82 -7.81
C ALA A 137 -5.15 8.49 -9.11
N LEU A 138 -5.46 9.79 -9.07
CA LEU A 138 -5.89 10.53 -10.26
C LEU A 138 -4.83 10.55 -11.39
N GLU A 139 -3.55 10.60 -11.03
CA GLU A 139 -2.44 10.48 -11.98
C GLU A 139 -2.46 9.13 -12.71
N TYR A 140 -2.67 8.02 -12.00
CA TYR A 140 -2.78 6.69 -12.61
C TYR A 140 -4.07 6.51 -13.42
N TYR A 141 -5.21 7.02 -12.93
CA TYR A 141 -6.45 7.03 -13.70
C TYR A 141 -6.28 7.74 -15.05
N LYS A 142 -5.60 8.89 -15.07
CA LYS A 142 -5.29 9.61 -16.32
C LYS A 142 -4.43 8.76 -17.28
N ARG A 143 -3.47 8.00 -16.74
CA ARG A 143 -2.55 7.15 -17.52
C ARG A 143 -3.19 5.88 -18.08
N MET A 144 -4.41 5.51 -17.65
CA MET A 144 -5.20 4.43 -18.26
C MET A 144 -5.63 4.71 -19.71
N GLY A 145 -5.45 5.93 -20.19
CA GLY A 145 -5.83 6.35 -21.55
C GLY A 145 -7.18 7.06 -21.58
N GLU A 146 -7.25 8.16 -22.34
CA GLU A 146 -8.44 8.99 -22.44
C GLU A 146 -9.62 8.22 -23.08
N ASN A 147 -10.78 8.24 -22.43
CA ASN A 147 -11.99 7.51 -22.85
C ASN A 147 -11.77 5.99 -23.02
N SER A 148 -10.80 5.42 -22.32
CA SER A 148 -10.57 3.97 -22.33
C SER A 148 -11.64 3.24 -21.52
N GLU A 149 -11.79 1.93 -21.78
CA GLU A 149 -12.66 1.06 -20.99
C GLU A 149 -12.33 1.11 -19.49
N LEU A 150 -11.04 1.24 -19.15
CA LEU A 150 -10.60 1.39 -17.76
C LEU A 150 -11.06 2.71 -17.14
N GLN A 151 -10.99 3.83 -17.87
CA GLN A 151 -11.54 5.09 -17.35
C GLN A 151 -13.05 5.00 -17.12
N HIS A 152 -13.78 4.42 -18.06
CA HIS A 152 -15.22 4.20 -17.87
C HIS A 152 -15.53 3.30 -16.68
N LYS A 153 -14.75 2.21 -16.49
CA LYS A 153 -14.88 1.28 -15.36
C LYS A 153 -14.69 1.98 -14.01
N TYR A 154 -13.78 2.96 -13.93
CA TYR A 154 -13.39 3.61 -12.68
C TYR A 154 -13.89 5.05 -12.52
N ALA A 155 -14.81 5.50 -13.37
CA ALA A 155 -15.27 6.88 -13.39
C ALA A 155 -15.88 7.34 -12.05
N GLU A 156 -16.68 6.49 -11.41
CA GLU A 156 -17.29 6.79 -10.11
C GLU A 156 -16.23 6.94 -9.01
N GLN A 157 -15.30 5.98 -8.92
CA GLN A 157 -14.19 6.01 -7.97
C GLN A 157 -13.30 7.24 -8.17
N LYS A 158 -13.06 7.63 -9.42
CA LYS A 158 -12.36 8.88 -9.74
C LYS A 158 -13.10 10.11 -9.20
N THR A 159 -14.42 10.17 -9.34
CA THR A 159 -15.23 11.27 -8.81
C THR A 159 -15.20 11.31 -7.28
N GLU A 160 -15.28 10.17 -6.60
CA GLU A 160 -15.13 10.09 -5.15
C GLU A 160 -13.77 10.67 -4.70
N VAL A 161 -12.67 10.27 -5.35
CA VAL A 161 -11.32 10.78 -5.04
C VAL A 161 -11.23 12.30 -5.24
N GLU A 162 -11.80 12.84 -6.31
CA GLU A 162 -11.84 14.29 -6.53
C GLU A 162 -12.62 15.03 -5.44
N GLN A 163 -13.77 14.49 -5.04
CA GLN A 163 -14.59 15.07 -3.97
C GLN A 163 -13.85 15.03 -2.63
N LEU A 164 -13.18 13.93 -2.32
CA LEU A 164 -12.36 13.81 -1.12
C LEU A 164 -11.28 14.90 -1.09
N ILE A 165 -10.47 15.03 -2.13
CA ILE A 165 -9.40 16.03 -2.19
C ILE A 165 -9.97 17.45 -2.03
N ASN A 166 -11.07 17.76 -2.73
CA ASN A 166 -11.72 19.06 -2.64
C ASN A 166 -12.29 19.36 -1.24
N SER A 167 -12.70 18.33 -0.48
CA SER A 167 -13.22 18.50 0.89
C SER A 167 -12.12 18.73 1.94
N LEU A 168 -10.87 18.37 1.61
CA LEU A 168 -9.71 18.46 2.50
C LEU A 168 -8.78 19.65 2.18
N SER A 169 -9.04 20.34 1.06
CA SER A 169 -8.28 21.51 0.58
C SER A 169 -8.87 22.82 1.10
#